data_AF-K7KR93-F1
#
_entry.id   AF-K7KR93-F1
#
_cell.length_a   1.000
_cell.length_b   1.000
_cell.length_c   1.000
_cell.angle_alpha   90.00
_cell.angle_beta   90.00
_cell.angle_gamma   90.00
#
_symmetry.space_group_name_H-M   'P 1'
#
loop_
_entity.id
_entity.type
_entity.pdbx_description
1 polymer ?
#
loop_
_entity_poly.entity_id
_entity_poly.type
_entity_poly.pdbx_seq_one_letter_code
_entity_poly.pdbx_strand_id
1 'polypeptide(L)'
;MVVSSETGEARLDDVGKHSITRRTGLPARDRRVLDPMLSHPSSILGRQRPIVVNLEHVKGIITATEVLMINSSNPFFLRFLQDLHTRLIHQTPSPLPFEFRALETCIESACRYLESETSTLEEEAYPALDALASQLSTLNLERVIHIKSRLVAFSGRVQKVYII
;
A
#
# COMPACT_ATOMS: atom_id res chain seq x y z
N MET A 1 -4.06 -5.72 14.86
CA MET A 1 -3.64 -6.11 13.50
C MET A 1 -4.64 -7.10 12.96
N VAL A 2 -4.91 -7.08 11.65
CA VAL A 2 -5.66 -8.15 10.99
C VAL A 2 -4.65 -9.23 10.62
N VAL A 3 -4.88 -10.46 11.07
CA VAL A 3 -4.02 -11.61 10.81
C VAL A 3 -4.78 -12.55 9.88
N SER A 4 -4.19 -12.89 8.74
CA SER A 4 -4.74 -13.85 7.77
C SER A 4 -3.74 -14.98 7.54
N SER A 5 -4.13 -16.23 7.83
CA SER A 5 -3.26 -17.41 7.69
C SER A 5 -3.32 -18.01 6.29
N GLU A 6 -2.37 -18.89 5.98
CA GLU A 6 -2.37 -19.72 4.77
C GLU A 6 -3.54 -20.71 4.70
N THR A 7 -4.16 -21.03 5.85
CA THR A 7 -5.34 -21.87 5.93
C THR A 7 -6.63 -21.11 5.64
N GLY A 8 -6.55 -19.79 5.42
CA GLY A 8 -7.70 -18.93 5.14
C GLY A 8 -8.39 -18.36 6.39
N GLU A 9 -7.90 -18.71 7.58
CA GLU A 9 -8.42 -18.13 8.82
C GLU A 9 -8.00 -16.67 8.95
N ALA A 10 -8.94 -15.79 9.29
CA ALA A 10 -8.60 -14.44 9.73
C ALA A 10 -9.18 -14.08 11.08
N ARG A 11 -8.41 -13.28 11.79
CA ARG A 11 -8.76 -12.75 13.09
C ARG A 11 -8.21 -11.35 13.29
N LEU A 12 -8.93 -10.58 14.09
CA LEU A 12 -8.40 -9.36 14.66
C LEU A 12 -7.59 -9.73 15.91
N ASP A 13 -6.32 -9.37 15.92
CA ASP A 13 -5.41 -9.70 17.02
C ASP A 13 -4.77 -8.42 17.56
N ASP A 14 -4.84 -8.19 18.87
CA ASP A 14 -4.16 -7.09 19.53
C ASP A 14 -2.68 -7.45 19.74
N VAL A 15 -1.91 -7.34 18.66
CA VAL A 15 -0.51 -7.76 18.67
C VAL A 15 0.37 -6.65 19.23
N GLY A 16 0.63 -6.73 20.54
CA GLY A 16 1.57 -5.82 21.20
C GLY A 16 2.98 -5.86 20.56
N LYS A 17 3.71 -4.74 20.70
CA LYS A 17 5.08 -4.52 20.17
C LYS A 17 6.04 -5.70 20.40
N HIS A 18 6.01 -6.33 21.57
CA HIS A 18 6.87 -7.49 21.91
C HIS A 18 6.38 -8.80 21.28
N SER A 19 5.08 -8.96 21.07
CA SER A 19 4.49 -10.13 20.43
C SER A 19 4.89 -10.19 18.96
N ILE A 20 4.87 -9.06 18.24
CA ILE A 20 5.30 -8.99 16.83
C ILE A 20 6.74 -9.48 16.67
N THR A 21 7.67 -8.99 17.49
CA THR A 21 9.10 -9.39 17.37
C THR A 21 9.30 -10.87 17.67
N ARG A 22 8.59 -11.46 18.65
CA ARG A 22 8.66 -12.91 18.89
C ARG A 22 8.06 -13.73 17.75
N ARG A 23 6.92 -13.29 17.19
CA ARG A 23 6.22 -14.00 16.12
C ARG A 23 6.97 -13.96 14.78
N THR A 24 7.51 -12.80 14.44
CA THR A 24 8.06 -12.54 13.09
C THR A 24 9.59 -12.50 13.05
N GLY A 25 10.25 -12.40 14.21
CA GLY A 25 11.69 -12.14 14.28
C GLY A 25 12.09 -10.72 13.84
N LEU A 26 11.11 -9.83 13.63
CA LEU A 26 11.37 -8.52 13.03
C LEU A 26 12.04 -7.57 14.04
N PRO A 27 13.21 -6.98 13.69
CA PRO A 27 13.91 -6.06 14.57
C PRO A 27 13.14 -4.74 14.73
N ALA A 28 13.42 -4.01 15.82
CA ALA A 28 12.71 -2.78 16.14
C ALA A 28 12.80 -1.71 15.04
N ARG A 29 13.91 -1.63 14.30
CA ARG A 29 14.11 -0.66 13.21
C ARG A 29 13.11 -0.84 12.07
N ASP A 30 12.88 -2.08 11.65
CA ASP A 30 12.01 -2.38 10.50
C ASP A 30 10.54 -2.21 10.92
N ARG A 31 10.23 -2.44 12.19
CA ARG A 31 8.89 -2.20 12.75
C ARG A 31 8.46 -0.73 12.75
N ARG A 32 9.41 0.22 12.73
CA ARG A 32 9.08 1.66 12.64
C ARG A 32 8.47 2.02 11.28
N VAL A 33 8.77 1.24 10.24
CA VAL A 33 8.15 1.40 8.91
C VAL A 33 6.63 1.18 8.97
N LEU A 34 6.19 0.41 9.97
CA LEU A 34 4.78 0.13 10.25
C LEU A 34 4.18 1.05 11.33
N ASP A 35 4.89 2.06 11.81
CA ASP A 35 4.33 3.00 12.78
C ASP A 35 3.35 3.95 12.07
N PRO A 36 2.05 3.97 12.44
CA PRO A 36 1.07 4.85 11.80
C PRO A 36 1.37 6.34 12.01
N MET A 37 2.14 6.70 13.05
CA MET A 37 2.53 8.07 13.35
C MET A 37 3.71 8.56 12.50
N LEU A 38 4.38 7.64 11.78
CA LEU A 38 5.51 7.96 10.91
C LEU A 38 5.11 7.85 9.44
N SER A 39 5.36 8.91 8.68
CA SER A 39 5.27 8.87 7.22
C SER A 39 6.57 8.29 6.67
N HIS A 40 6.46 7.11 6.06
CA HIS A 40 7.56 6.43 5.40
C HIS A 40 7.22 6.23 3.91
N PRO A 41 8.20 6.38 3.01
CA PRO A 41 7.99 6.12 1.59
C PRO A 41 7.63 4.65 1.35
N SER A 42 7.00 4.39 0.21
CA SER A 42 6.65 3.05 -0.21
C SER A 42 7.89 2.16 -0.27
N SER A 43 7.85 1.00 0.39
CA SER A 43 8.99 0.11 0.56
C SER A 43 8.59 -1.34 0.79
N ILE A 44 9.48 -2.23 0.35
CA ILE A 44 9.42 -3.67 0.58
C ILE A 44 10.75 -4.06 1.20
N LEU A 45 10.72 -4.51 2.46
CA LEU A 45 11.90 -4.98 3.17
C LEU A 45 11.91 -6.51 3.15
N GLY A 46 12.78 -7.08 2.33
CA GLY A 46 13.13 -8.49 2.38
C GLY A 46 13.97 -8.77 3.63
N ARG A 47 13.49 -9.69 4.47
CA ARG A 47 14.28 -10.29 5.55
C ARG A 47 14.26 -11.79 5.40
N GLN A 48 15.14 -12.47 6.14
CA GLN A 48 15.28 -13.92 6.07
C GLN A 48 13.98 -14.69 6.38
N ARG A 49 13.08 -14.10 7.19
CA ARG A 49 11.82 -14.74 7.62
C ARG A 49 10.58 -13.96 7.20
N PRO A 50 10.45 -12.67 7.56
CA PRO A 50 9.32 -11.88 7.07
C PRO A 50 9.69 -10.97 5.90
N ILE A 51 8.70 -10.62 5.10
CA ILE A 51 8.72 -9.47 4.20
C ILE A 51 7.90 -8.36 4.87
N VAL A 52 8.48 -7.18 5.06
CA VAL A 52 7.73 -6.02 5.56
C VAL A 52 7.28 -5.19 4.37
N VAL A 53 6.00 -4.88 4.31
CA VAL A 53 5.42 -4.06 3.25
C VAL A 53 4.86 -2.76 3.83
N ASN A 54 5.22 -1.66 3.20
CA ASN A 54 4.59 -0.35 3.38
C ASN A 54 4.36 0.20 1.99
N LEU A 55 3.18 -0.02 1.41
CA LEU A 55 2.84 0.35 0.03
C LEU A 55 1.50 1.09 0.06
N GLU A 56 1.55 2.42 0.01
CA GLU A 56 0.35 3.26 0.06
C GLU A 56 -0.57 2.95 1.27
N HIS A 57 -1.76 2.39 1.04
CA HIS A 57 -2.71 1.97 2.08
C HIS A 57 -2.45 0.58 2.67
N VAL A 58 -1.44 -0.14 2.16
CA VAL A 58 -1.11 -1.52 2.52
C VAL A 58 0.14 -1.53 3.41
N LYS A 59 -0.05 -1.73 4.73
CA LYS A 59 1.05 -1.80 5.70
C LYS A 59 0.99 -3.09 6.52
N GLY A 60 2.05 -3.90 6.49
CA GLY A 60 2.05 -5.14 7.23
C GLY A 60 3.32 -5.96 7.14
N ILE A 61 3.24 -7.17 7.68
CA ILE A 61 4.30 -8.16 7.73
C ILE A 61 3.78 -9.43 7.08
N ILE A 62 4.47 -9.92 6.08
CA ILE A 62 4.17 -11.18 5.41
C ILE A 62 5.19 -12.20 5.90
N THR A 63 4.72 -13.35 6.35
CA THR A 63 5.55 -14.51 6.69
C THR A 63 5.21 -15.66 5.75
N ALA A 64 5.92 -16.78 5.85
CA ALA A 64 5.63 -17.97 5.06
C ALA A 64 4.24 -18.57 5.32
N THR A 65 3.59 -18.25 6.44
CA THR A 65 2.34 -18.91 6.87
C THR A 65 1.20 -17.95 7.22
N GLU A 66 1.50 -16.66 7.43
CA GLU A 66 0.49 -15.65 7.78
C GLU A 66 0.89 -14.24 7.30
N VAL A 67 -0.12 -13.41 7.09
CA VAL A 67 -0.01 -11.97 6.82
C VAL A 67 -0.56 -11.20 8.01
N LEU A 68 0.23 -10.29 8.58
CA LEU A 68 -0.15 -9.39 9.67
C LEU A 68 -0.26 -7.96 9.15
N MET A 69 -1.48 -7.47 8.97
CA MET A 69 -1.75 -6.13 8.47
C MET A 69 -2.12 -5.16 9.58
N ILE A 70 -1.68 -3.91 9.45
CA ILE A 70 -2.18 -2.83 10.30
C ILE A 70 -3.64 -2.61 9.95
N ASN A 71 -4.53 -2.72 10.94
CA ASN A 71 -5.95 -2.49 10.73
C ASN A 71 -6.20 -1.00 10.43
N SER A 72 -7.06 -0.72 9.46
CA SER A 72 -7.38 0.64 9.02
C SER A 72 -8.83 0.72 8.58
N SER A 73 -9.50 1.85 8.87
CA SER A 73 -10.84 2.13 8.34
C SER A 73 -10.83 2.64 6.90
N ASN A 74 -9.65 2.73 6.27
CA ASN A 74 -9.51 3.16 4.89
C ASN A 74 -10.25 2.18 3.94
N PRO A 75 -11.20 2.65 3.11
CA PRO A 75 -11.97 1.77 2.22
C PRO A 75 -11.11 1.04 1.17
N PHE A 76 -9.96 1.61 0.75
CA PHE A 76 -8.99 0.91 -0.10
C PHE A 76 -8.34 -0.27 0.63
N PHE A 77 -8.07 -0.12 1.93
CA PHE A 77 -7.57 -1.21 2.76
C PHE A 77 -8.61 -2.33 2.95
N LEU A 78 -9.88 -1.97 3.16
CA LEU A 78 -10.95 -2.98 3.29
C LEU A 78 -11.14 -3.78 2.00
N ARG A 79 -11.09 -3.11 0.83
CA ARG A 79 -11.10 -3.80 -0.49
C ARG A 79 -9.89 -4.69 -0.67
N PHE A 80 -8.71 -4.18 -0.36
CA PHE A 80 -7.48 -4.99 -0.37
C PHE A 80 -7.60 -6.25 0.50
N LEU A 81 -8.13 -6.14 1.72
CA LEU A 81 -8.31 -7.30 2.60
C LEU A 81 -9.23 -8.35 2.00
N GLN A 82 -10.31 -7.93 1.34
CA GLN A 82 -11.23 -8.83 0.64
C GLN A 82 -10.52 -9.56 -0.52
N ASP A 83 -9.74 -8.83 -1.31
CA ASP A 83 -8.95 -9.39 -2.42
C ASP A 83 -7.89 -10.38 -1.90
N LEU A 84 -7.18 -10.01 -0.83
CA LEU A 84 -6.19 -10.86 -0.16
C LEU A 84 -6.84 -12.16 0.32
N HIS A 85 -7.96 -12.08 1.02
CA HIS A 85 -8.69 -13.25 1.49
C HIS A 85 -9.10 -14.18 0.36
N THR A 86 -9.70 -13.60 -0.68
CA THR A 86 -10.16 -14.35 -1.85
C THR A 86 -8.99 -15.10 -2.49
N ARG A 87 -7.83 -14.47 -2.64
CA ARG A 87 -6.65 -15.08 -3.26
C ARG A 87 -5.91 -16.08 -2.38
N LEU A 88 -5.90 -15.88 -1.06
CA LEU A 88 -5.24 -16.80 -0.15
C LEU A 88 -6.07 -18.08 0.09
N ILE A 89 -7.41 -17.96 0.13
CA ILE A 89 -8.32 -19.12 0.26
C ILE A 89 -8.40 -19.92 -1.03
N HIS A 90 -8.48 -19.24 -2.18
CA HIS A 90 -8.42 -19.91 -3.47
C HIS A 90 -6.97 -20.33 -3.74
N GLN A 91 -6.61 -21.48 -3.17
CA GLN A 91 -5.43 -22.27 -3.55
C GLN A 91 -5.60 -22.78 -4.98
N THR A 92 -5.69 -21.86 -5.94
CA THR A 92 -5.37 -22.20 -7.31
C THR A 92 -3.95 -22.78 -7.30
N PRO A 93 -3.65 -23.81 -8.11
CA PRO A 93 -2.30 -24.33 -8.23
C PRO A 93 -1.37 -23.21 -8.71
N SER A 94 -0.80 -22.49 -7.75
CA SER A 94 0.10 -21.38 -8.00
C SER A 94 1.51 -21.88 -7.73
N PRO A 95 2.44 -21.64 -8.67
CA PRO A 95 3.84 -22.01 -8.48
C PRO A 95 4.52 -21.16 -7.40
N LEU A 96 3.88 -20.08 -6.94
CA LEU A 96 4.43 -19.16 -5.96
C LEU A 96 4.12 -19.61 -4.52
N PRO A 97 5.11 -19.58 -3.62
CA PRO A 97 4.91 -19.67 -2.18
C PRO A 97 3.90 -18.67 -1.64
N PHE A 98 3.31 -18.97 -0.48
CA PHE A 98 2.27 -18.17 0.17
C PHE A 98 2.66 -16.69 0.30
N GLU A 99 3.87 -16.41 0.78
CA GLU A 99 4.38 -15.07 1.01
C GLU A 99 4.46 -14.23 -0.28
N PHE A 100 4.73 -14.87 -1.43
CA PHE A 100 4.80 -14.18 -2.71
C PHE A 100 3.43 -13.93 -3.32
N ARG A 101 2.44 -14.82 -3.08
CA ARG A 101 1.03 -14.55 -3.45
C ARG A 101 0.44 -13.40 -2.62
N ALA A 102 0.76 -13.38 -1.33
CA ALA A 102 0.40 -12.27 -0.46
C ALA A 102 1.04 -10.97 -0.94
N LEU A 103 2.34 -10.99 -1.24
CA LEU A 103 3.07 -9.83 -1.75
C LEU A 103 2.52 -9.33 -3.09
N GLU A 104 2.22 -10.24 -4.02
CA GLU A 104 1.60 -9.91 -5.31
C GLU A 104 0.28 -9.15 -5.09
N THR A 105 -0.56 -9.63 -4.17
CA THR A 105 -1.83 -8.97 -3.84
C THR A 105 -1.62 -7.58 -3.24
N CYS A 106 -0.60 -7.41 -2.39
CA CYS A 106 -0.21 -6.11 -1.85
C CYS A 106 0.22 -5.13 -2.94
N ILE A 107 1.08 -5.59 -3.87
CA ILE A 107 1.59 -4.78 -4.97
C ILE A 107 0.45 -4.39 -5.92
N GLU A 108 -0.37 -5.35 -6.33
CA GLU A 108 -1.48 -5.08 -7.24
C GLU A 108 -2.46 -4.07 -6.67
N SER A 109 -2.78 -4.19 -5.38
CA SER A 109 -3.61 -3.22 -4.68
C SER A 109 -3.00 -1.81 -4.67
N ALA A 110 -1.70 -1.69 -4.43
CA ALA A 110 -1.00 -0.40 -4.47
C ALA A 110 -0.95 0.18 -5.90
N CYS A 111 -0.70 -0.66 -6.92
CA CYS A 111 -0.72 -0.26 -8.33
C CYS A 111 -2.11 0.25 -8.74
N ARG A 112 -3.18 -0.49 -8.46
CA ARG A 112 -4.55 -0.06 -8.76
C ARG A 112 -4.91 1.26 -8.09
N TYR A 113 -4.44 1.48 -6.87
CA TYR A 113 -4.63 2.76 -6.17
C TYR A 113 -3.92 3.91 -6.90
N LEU A 114 -2.65 3.72 -7.27
CA LEU A 114 -1.87 4.73 -7.99
C LEU A 114 -2.42 5.00 -9.39
N GLU A 115 -2.89 3.97 -10.09
CA GLU A 115 -3.56 4.09 -11.39
C GLU A 115 -4.87 4.89 -11.27
N SER A 116 -5.70 4.59 -10.27
CA SER A 116 -6.93 5.34 -10.00
C SER A 116 -6.63 6.82 -9.71
N GLU A 117 -5.60 7.11 -8.93
CA GLU A 117 -5.21 8.47 -8.61
C GLU A 117 -4.62 9.20 -9.84
N THR A 118 -3.90 8.48 -10.71
CA THR A 118 -3.42 9.00 -12.01
C THR A 118 -4.60 9.41 -12.88
N SER A 119 -5.61 8.54 -13.02
CA SER A 119 -6.82 8.82 -13.80
C SER A 119 -7.55 10.07 -13.28
N THR A 120 -7.68 10.21 -11.95
CA THR A 120 -8.28 11.41 -11.34
C THR A 120 -7.46 12.67 -11.64
N LEU A 121 -6.13 12.59 -11.55
CA LEU A 121 -5.26 13.72 -11.88
C LEU A 121 -5.39 14.14 -13.35
N GLU A 122 -5.49 13.17 -14.27
CA GLU A 122 -5.69 13.43 -15.70
C GLU A 122 -7.03 14.11 -15.98
N GLU A 123 -8.12 13.59 -15.41
CA GLU A 123 -9.47 14.17 -15.52
C GLU A 123 -9.55 15.60 -15.00
N GLU A 124 -8.75 15.96 -14.00
CA GLU A 124 -8.65 17.34 -13.50
C GLU A 124 -7.71 18.21 -14.33
N ALA A 125 -6.59 17.64 -14.81
CA ALA A 125 -5.52 18.37 -15.48
C ALA A 125 -5.94 18.89 -16.85
N TYR A 126 -6.52 18.04 -17.71
CA TYR A 126 -6.85 18.44 -19.08
C TYR A 126 -7.86 19.60 -19.11
N PRO A 127 -9.00 19.56 -18.40
CA PRO A 127 -9.93 20.69 -18.38
C PRO A 127 -9.34 21.96 -17.75
N ALA A 128 -8.44 21.83 -16.76
CA ALA A 128 -7.79 22.99 -16.16
C ALA A 128 -6.81 23.67 -17.14
N LEU A 129 -6.09 22.89 -17.94
CA LEU A 129 -5.22 23.40 -18.99
C LEU A 129 -6.01 24.08 -20.11
N ASP A 130 -7.12 23.47 -20.55
CA ASP A 130 -8.01 24.06 -21.57
C ASP A 130 -8.65 25.37 -21.09
N ALA A 131 -9.07 25.42 -19.82
CA ALA A 131 -9.60 26.64 -19.21
C ALA A 131 -8.54 27.75 -19.12
N LEU A 132 -7.29 27.41 -18.78
CA LEU A 132 -6.20 28.38 -18.76
C LEU A 132 -5.83 28.86 -20.17
N ALA A 133 -5.83 27.96 -21.16
CA ALA A 133 -5.54 28.28 -22.55
C ALA A 133 -6.63 29.16 -23.18
N SER A 134 -7.90 28.94 -22.83
CA SER A 134 -9.03 29.75 -23.32
C SER A 134 -9.16 31.07 -22.57
N GLN A 135 -8.81 31.13 -21.29
CA GLN A 135 -8.88 32.33 -20.46
C GLN A 135 -7.72 32.40 -19.45
N LEU A 136 -6.75 33.28 -19.72
CA LEU A 136 -5.67 33.60 -18.79
C LEU A 136 -6.21 34.39 -17.59
N SER A 137 -6.55 33.67 -16.52
CA SER A 137 -7.02 34.23 -15.25
C SER A 137 -6.20 33.70 -14.07
N THR A 138 -6.15 34.44 -12.97
CA THR A 138 -5.48 34.01 -11.73
C THR A 138 -6.06 32.71 -11.21
N LEU A 139 -7.39 32.57 -11.25
CA LEU A 139 -8.11 31.37 -10.81
C LEU A 139 -7.70 30.12 -11.63
N ASN A 140 -7.65 30.24 -12.96
CA ASN A 140 -7.23 29.12 -13.82
C ASN A 140 -5.76 28.75 -13.58
N LEU A 141 -4.90 29.76 -13.37
CA LEU A 141 -3.49 29.53 -13.08
C LEU A 141 -3.31 28.83 -11.73
N GLU A 142 -4.00 29.27 -10.68
CA GLU A 142 -3.97 28.64 -9.34
C GLU A 142 -4.40 27.17 -9.41
N ARG A 143 -5.45 26.87 -10.18
CA ARG A 143 -5.91 25.50 -10.39
C ARG A 143 -4.83 24.63 -11.03
N VAL A 144 -4.17 25.11 -12.09
CA VAL A 144 -3.09 24.38 -12.76
C VAL A 144 -1.86 24.21 -11.85
N ILE A 145 -1.50 25.23 -11.07
CA ILE A 145 -0.39 25.14 -10.09
C ILE A 145 -0.69 24.10 -9.01
N HIS A 146 -1.92 24.05 -8.52
CA HIS A 146 -2.35 23.06 -7.54
C HIS A 146 -2.26 21.63 -8.11
N ILE A 147 -2.76 21.42 -9.33
CA ILE A 147 -2.68 20.12 -10.01
C ILE A 147 -1.22 19.71 -10.25
N LYS A 148 -0.36 20.63 -10.73
CA LYS A 148 1.08 20.38 -10.88
C LYS A 148 1.73 19.97 -9.56
N SER A 149 1.39 20.62 -8.46
CA SER A 149 1.94 20.29 -7.14
C SER A 149 1.56 18.88 -6.71
N ARG A 150 0.30 18.48 -6.93
CA ARG A 150 -0.16 17.10 -6.71
C ARG A 150 0.56 16.10 -7.60
N LEU A 151 0.72 16.40 -8.89
CA LEU A 151 1.44 15.56 -9.83
C LEU A 151 2.90 15.34 -9.42
N VAL A 152 3.59 16.38 -8.96
CA VAL A 152 4.97 16.28 -8.46
C VAL A 152 5.03 15.37 -7.22
N ALA A 153 4.10 15.51 -6.28
CA ALA A 153 4.03 14.65 -5.10
C ALA A 153 3.71 13.19 -5.46
N PHE A 154 2.77 12.97 -6.38
CA PHE A 154 2.41 11.66 -6.92
C PHE A 154 3.59 10.99 -7.62
N SER A 155 4.24 11.69 -8.54
CA SER A 155 5.45 11.21 -9.22
C SER A 155 6.55 10.85 -8.23
N GLY A 156 6.69 11.64 -7.16
CA GLY A 156 7.63 11.35 -6.07
C GLY A 156 7.34 10.03 -5.33
N ARG A 157 6.07 9.64 -5.17
CA ARG A 157 5.68 8.34 -4.59
C ARG A 157 5.97 7.17 -5.52
N VAL A 158 5.62 7.30 -6.80
CA VAL A 158 5.84 6.25 -7.82
C VAL A 158 7.33 5.98 -8.04
N GLN A 159 8.17 7.01 -8.05
CA GLN A 159 9.61 6.87 -8.30
C GLN A 159 10.41 6.37 -7.08
N LYS A 160 9.87 6.50 -5.85
CA LYS A 160 10.58 6.17 -4.60
C LYS A 160 10.02 4.91 -3.95
N VAL A 161 10.10 3.79 -4.66
CA VAL A 161 9.86 2.46 -4.07
C VAL A 161 11.19 1.84 -3.70
N TYR A 162 11.45 1.70 -2.40
CA TYR A 162 12.68 1.09 -1.91
C TYR A 162 12.50 -0.43 -1.72
N ILE A 163 13.27 -1.22 -2.45
CA ILE A 163 13.38 -2.67 -2.23
C ILE A 163 14.71 -2.91 -1.50
N ILE A 164 14.65 -3.37 -0.25
CA ILE A 164 15.82 -3.50 0.64
C ILE A 164 15.90 -4.90 1.25
#